data_AF-A0A958F3P0-F1
#
_entry.id   AF-A0A958F3P0-F1
#
_cell.length_a   1.000
_cell.length_b   1.000
_cell.length_c   1.000
_cell.angle_alpha   90.00
_cell.angle_beta   90.00
_cell.angle_gamma   90.00
#
_symmetry.space_group_name_H-M   'P 1'
#
loop_
_entity.id
_entity.type
_entity.pdbx_description
1 polymer ?
#
loop_
_entity_poly.entity_id
_entity_poly.type
_entity_poly.pdbx_seq_one_letter_code
_entity_poly.pdbx_strand_id
1 'polypeptide(L)'
;MASAQTGKMDQRARYLQARKQCMKQDWQSAITVYREILQDDPSGDYADDAQFWLAFSLEKLPEEREAAFDAYQHLREQYPNSNWADDGLLNQVMLAEALARSGNAKY
;
A
#
# COMPACT_ATOMS: atom_id res chain seq x y z
N MET A 1 9.70 -27.75 10.23
CA MET A 1 9.33 -26.98 9.03
C MET A 1 7.84 -26.62 8.98
N ALA A 2 7.10 -26.59 10.10
CA ALA A 2 5.67 -26.25 10.10
C ALA A 2 5.39 -24.73 10.22
N SER A 3 6.36 -23.93 10.67
CA SER A 3 6.16 -22.52 11.01
C SER A 3 5.99 -21.60 9.79
N ALA A 4 6.64 -21.92 8.66
CA ALA A 4 6.58 -21.08 7.46
C ALA A 4 5.27 -21.26 6.67
N GLN A 5 4.68 -22.46 6.67
CA GLN A 5 3.40 -22.72 5.99
C GLN A 5 2.22 -22.05 6.71
N THR A 6 2.23 -22.02 8.05
CA THR A 6 1.18 -21.38 8.85
C THR A 6 1.19 -19.86 8.68
N GLY A 7 2.38 -19.22 8.64
CA GLY A 7 2.52 -17.78 8.38
C GLY A 7 2.08 -17.37 6.96
N LYS A 8 2.41 -18.17 5.93
CA LYS A 8 1.98 -17.90 4.55
C LYS A 8 0.46 -18.03 4.33
N MET A 9 -0.20 -19.01 4.97
CA MET A 9 -1.65 -19.13 4.90
C MET A 9 -2.37 -17.98 5.61
N ASP A 10 -1.78 -17.47 6.68
CA ASP A 10 -2.27 -16.32 7.44
C ASP A 10 -2.15 -15.01 6.64
N GLN A 11 -1.03 -14.77 5.95
CA GLN A 11 -0.85 -13.60 5.08
C GLN A 11 -1.83 -13.53 3.92
N ARG A 12 -2.08 -14.65 3.23
CA ARG A 12 -3.08 -14.68 2.16
C ARG A 12 -4.46 -14.29 2.68
N ALA A 13 -4.84 -14.82 3.84
CA ALA A 13 -6.13 -14.50 4.46
C ALA A 13 -6.21 -13.01 4.84
N ARG A 14 -5.15 -12.45 5.45
CA ARG A 14 -5.04 -11.01 5.74
C ARG A 14 -5.12 -10.16 4.48
N TYR A 15 -4.40 -10.50 3.42
CA TYR A 15 -4.44 -9.77 2.16
C TYR A 15 -5.85 -9.76 1.55
N LEU A 16 -6.51 -10.91 1.50
CA LEU A 16 -7.89 -11.01 1.00
C LEU A 16 -8.88 -10.23 1.86
N GLN A 17 -8.68 -10.19 3.18
CA GLN A 17 -9.46 -9.37 4.10
C GLN A 17 -9.28 -7.87 3.81
N ALA A 18 -8.03 -7.40 3.71
CA ALA A 18 -7.71 -6.01 3.39
C ALA A 18 -8.31 -5.59 2.04
N ARG A 19 -8.18 -6.46 1.02
CA ARG A 19 -8.78 -6.23 -0.29
C ARG A 19 -10.30 -6.13 -0.24
N LYS A 20 -10.96 -6.97 0.58
CA LYS A 20 -12.40 -6.88 0.81
C LYS A 20 -12.78 -5.57 1.51
N GLN A 21 -11.96 -5.06 2.42
CA GLN A 21 -12.15 -3.76 3.05
C GLN A 21 -12.02 -2.62 2.03
N CYS A 22 -11.02 -2.66 1.14
CA CYS A 22 -10.91 -1.72 0.01
C CYS A 22 -12.18 -1.74 -0.87
N MET A 23 -12.71 -2.92 -1.20
CA MET A 23 -13.95 -3.03 -1.99
C MET A 23 -15.16 -2.42 -1.29
N LYS A 24 -15.16 -2.38 0.04
CA LYS A 24 -16.19 -1.72 0.85
C LYS A 24 -15.91 -0.25 1.13
N GLN A 25 -14.80 0.28 0.61
CA GLN A 25 -14.29 1.62 0.91
C GLN A 25 -13.99 1.83 2.41
N ASP A 26 -13.76 0.74 3.14
CA ASP A 26 -13.29 0.78 4.53
C ASP A 26 -11.76 0.93 4.53
N TRP A 27 -11.32 2.12 4.10
CA TRP A 27 -9.91 2.42 3.86
C TRP A 27 -9.07 2.30 5.13
N GLN A 28 -9.60 2.79 6.25
CA GLN A 28 -8.88 2.76 7.52
C GLN A 28 -8.58 1.33 7.97
N SER A 29 -9.56 0.42 7.85
CA SER A 29 -9.34 -0.98 8.21
C SER A 29 -8.38 -1.67 7.24
N ALA A 30 -8.48 -1.37 5.93
CA ALA A 30 -7.55 -1.90 4.94
C ALA A 30 -6.09 -1.45 5.21
N ILE A 31 -5.88 -0.17 5.52
CA ILE A 31 -4.57 0.40 5.88
C ILE A 31 -3.94 -0.37 7.04
N THR A 32 -4.71 -0.62 8.12
CA THR A 32 -4.23 -1.36 9.28
C THR A 32 -3.72 -2.74 8.88
N VAL A 33 -4.51 -3.50 8.12
CA VAL A 33 -4.15 -4.87 7.75
C VAL A 33 -2.96 -4.89 6.78
N TYR A 34 -2.86 -3.96 5.82
CA TYR A 34 -1.70 -3.91 4.94
C TYR A 34 -0.41 -3.55 5.69
N ARG A 35 -0.46 -2.64 6.67
CA ARG A 35 0.68 -2.33 7.53
C ARG A 35 1.14 -3.55 8.32
N GLU A 36 0.21 -4.34 8.85
CA GLU A 36 0.54 -5.60 9.54
C GLU A 36 1.22 -6.61 8.62
N ILE A 37 0.72 -6.79 7.39
CA ILE A 37 1.35 -7.68 6.39
C ILE A 37 2.79 -7.25 6.11
N LEU A 38 3.01 -5.95 5.88
CA LEU A 38 4.33 -5.39 5.56
C LEU A 38 5.29 -5.43 6.75
N GLN A 39 4.79 -5.25 7.97
CA GLN A 39 5.59 -5.35 9.19
C GLN A 39 6.04 -6.79 9.45
N ASP A 40 5.14 -7.75 9.23
CA ASP A 40 5.42 -9.17 9.49
C ASP A 40 6.32 -9.80 8.42
N ASP A 41 6.13 -9.43 7.15
CA ASP A 41 6.88 -10.01 6.03
C ASP A 41 7.04 -9.02 4.86
N PRO A 42 7.99 -8.07 4.97
CA PRO A 42 8.28 -7.09 3.93
C PRO A 42 8.92 -7.68 2.67
N SER A 43 9.21 -8.99 2.63
CA SER A 43 9.72 -9.68 1.44
C SER A 43 8.80 -10.80 0.96
N GLY A 44 7.59 -10.86 1.52
CA GLY A 44 6.62 -11.92 1.30
C GLY A 44 5.95 -11.87 -0.06
N ASP A 45 5.25 -12.96 -0.39
CA ASP A 45 4.55 -13.13 -1.67
C ASP A 45 3.44 -12.08 -1.92
N TYR A 46 3.06 -11.31 -0.90
CA TYR A 46 2.04 -10.24 -0.96
C TYR A 46 2.60 -8.86 -0.60
N ALA A 47 3.91 -8.73 -0.37
CA ALA A 47 4.47 -7.50 0.18
C ALA A 47 4.35 -6.32 -0.78
N ASP A 48 4.66 -6.53 -2.06
CA ASP A 48 4.55 -5.48 -3.08
C ASP A 48 3.10 -5.09 -3.39
N ASP A 49 2.22 -6.09 -3.52
CA ASP A 49 0.77 -5.91 -3.58
C ASP A 49 0.24 -5.11 -2.38
N ALA A 50 0.60 -5.51 -1.15
CA ALA A 50 0.17 -4.83 0.07
C ALA A 50 0.70 -3.39 0.13
N GLN A 51 1.93 -3.14 -0.33
CA GLN A 51 2.49 -1.80 -0.38
C GLN A 51 1.73 -0.90 -1.36
N PHE A 52 1.38 -1.39 -2.54
CA PHE A 52 0.57 -0.64 -3.49
C PHE A 52 -0.82 -0.34 -2.93
N TRP A 53 -1.52 -1.35 -2.41
CA TRP A 53 -2.87 -1.16 -1.88
C TRP A 53 -2.92 -0.35 -0.59
N LEU A 54 -1.85 -0.34 0.20
CA LEU A 54 -1.67 0.59 1.32
C LEU A 54 -1.63 2.04 0.81
N ALA A 55 -0.77 2.33 -0.16
CA ALA A 55 -0.67 3.66 -0.76
C ALA A 55 -2.00 4.13 -1.36
N PHE A 56 -2.67 3.24 -2.12
CA PHE A 56 -3.99 3.52 -2.68
C PHE A 56 -5.04 3.78 -1.60
N SER A 57 -5.05 3.02 -0.51
CA SER A 57 -6.03 3.22 0.57
C SER A 57 -5.79 4.53 1.32
N LEU A 58 -4.51 4.90 1.56
CA LEU A 58 -4.14 6.19 2.13
C LEU A 58 -4.59 7.35 1.23
N GLU A 59 -4.43 7.23 -0.09
CA GLU A 59 -4.83 8.25 -1.06
C GLU A 59 -6.33 8.60 -0.98
N LYS A 60 -7.17 7.63 -0.60
CA LYS A 60 -8.63 7.83 -0.45
C LYS A 60 -9.01 8.62 0.79
N LEU A 61 -8.08 8.86 1.71
CA LEU A 61 -8.26 9.68 2.91
C LEU A 61 -7.55 11.03 2.70
N PRO A 62 -8.28 12.16 2.62
CA PRO A 62 -7.68 13.48 2.35
C PRO A 62 -6.53 13.85 3.29
N GLU A 63 -6.64 13.48 4.56
CA GLU A 63 -5.66 13.73 5.62
C GLU A 63 -4.40 12.86 5.50
N GLU A 64 -4.45 11.75 4.78
CA GLU A 64 -3.34 10.80 4.62
C GLU A 64 -2.64 10.92 3.26
N ARG A 65 -2.97 11.93 2.44
CA ARG A 65 -2.42 12.07 1.08
C ARG A 65 -0.91 12.18 1.02
N GLU A 66 -0.28 12.81 2.01
CA GLU A 66 1.19 12.83 2.06
C GLU A 66 1.78 11.44 2.36
N ALA A 67 1.17 10.70 3.29
CA ALA A 67 1.55 9.32 3.58
C ALA A 67 1.32 8.40 2.37
N ALA A 68 0.28 8.64 1.57
CA ALA A 68 0.05 7.93 0.32
C ALA A 68 1.17 8.15 -0.70
N PHE A 69 1.64 9.40 -0.85
CA PHE A 69 2.77 9.71 -1.72
C PHE A 69 4.03 8.95 -1.28
N ASP A 70 4.35 9.01 0.02
CA ASP A 70 5.52 8.33 0.58
C ASP A 70 5.40 6.80 0.41
N ALA A 71 4.19 6.24 0.55
CA ALA A 71 3.95 4.81 0.36
C ALA A 71 4.11 4.36 -1.11
N TYR A 72 3.70 5.17 -2.09
CA TYR A 72 3.99 4.88 -3.50
C TYR A 72 5.49 5.03 -3.82
N GLN A 73 6.18 5.99 -3.21
CA GLN A 73 7.63 6.10 -3.32
C GLN A 73 8.32 4.82 -2.81
N HIS A 74 7.89 4.36 -1.63
CA HIS A 74 8.43 3.16 -1.00
C HIS A 74 8.19 1.90 -1.85
N LEU A 75 7.06 1.80 -2.55
CA LEU A 75 6.81 0.71 -3.50
C LEU A 75 7.92 0.61 -4.54
N ARG A 76 8.29 1.72 -5.16
CA ARG A 76 9.34 1.76 -6.18
C ARG A 76 10.73 1.48 -5.61
N GLU A 77 11.01 1.97 -4.40
CA GLU A 77 12.32 1.82 -3.76
C GLU A 77 12.57 0.39 -3.28
N GLN A 78 11.57 -0.24 -2.66
CA GLN A 78 11.70 -1.58 -2.06
C GLN A 78 11.30 -2.71 -3.01
N TYR A 79 10.36 -2.46 -3.92
CA TYR A 79 9.82 -3.45 -4.85
C TYR A 79 9.93 -3.00 -6.31
N PRO A 80 11.14 -2.68 -6.82
CA PRO A 80 11.33 -2.11 -8.16
C PRO A 80 10.90 -3.04 -9.30
N ASN A 81 10.80 -4.35 -9.05
CA ASN A 81 10.35 -5.35 -10.02
C ASN A 81 8.87 -5.74 -9.86
N SER A 82 8.12 -5.04 -9.00
CA SER A 82 6.70 -5.31 -8.81
C SER A 82 5.91 -4.99 -10.07
N ASN A 83 4.87 -5.78 -10.34
CA ASN A 83 3.90 -5.46 -11.38
C ASN A 83 3.14 -4.16 -11.10
N TRP A 84 3.17 -3.67 -9.86
CA TRP A 84 2.55 -2.42 -9.44
C TRP A 84 3.48 -1.20 -9.51
N ALA A 85 4.76 -1.37 -9.87
CA ALA A 85 5.72 -0.27 -9.82
C ALA A 85 5.35 0.89 -10.77
N ASP A 86 4.90 0.57 -11.98
CA ASP A 86 4.51 1.57 -12.98
C ASP A 86 3.21 2.27 -12.60
N ASP A 87 2.19 1.52 -12.17
CA ASP A 87 0.92 2.08 -11.70
C ASP A 87 1.11 2.93 -10.44
N GLY A 88 1.96 2.48 -9.52
CA GLY A 88 2.32 3.21 -8.32
C GLY A 88 3.02 4.53 -8.64
N LEU A 89 3.93 4.54 -9.63
CA LEU A 89 4.54 5.78 -10.12
C LEU A 89 3.50 6.74 -10.68
N LEU A 90 2.61 6.26 -11.55
CA LEU A 90 1.58 7.09 -12.16
C LEU A 90 0.72 7.75 -11.07
N ASN A 91 0.25 6.96 -10.11
CA ASN A 91 -0.55 7.48 -9.00
C ASN A 91 0.23 8.46 -8.13
N GLN A 92 1.51 8.19 -7.83
CA GLN A 92 2.38 9.08 -7.08
C GLN A 92 2.50 10.47 -7.74
N VAL A 93 2.72 10.51 -9.05
CA VAL A 93 2.84 11.77 -9.81
C VAL A 93 1.52 12.53 -9.82
N MET A 94 0.40 11.86 -10.08
CA MET A 94 -0.93 12.49 -10.05
C MET A 94 -1.26 13.06 -8.67
N LEU A 95 -0.86 12.34 -7.61
CA LEU A 95 -1.03 12.76 -6.23
C LEU A 95 -0.13 13.97 -5.89
N ALA A 96 1.11 13.97 -6.36
CA ALA A 96 2.02 15.12 -6.21
C ALA A 96 1.44 16.38 -6.83
N GLU A 97 0.93 16.30 -8.08
CA GLU A 97 0.27 17.44 -8.72
C GLU A 97 -0.95 17.93 -7.94
N ALA A 98 -1.73 17.02 -7.35
CA ALA A 98 -2.87 17.39 -6.53
C ALA A 98 -2.44 18.10 -5.23
N LEU A 99 -1.36 17.64 -4.59
CA LEU A 99 -0.78 18.26 -3.39
C LEU A 99 -0.20 19.64 -3.71
N ALA A 100 0.55 19.78 -4.82
CA ALA A 100 1.10 21.04 -5.30
C ALA A 100 -0.01 22.08 -5.52
N ARG A 101 -1.09 21.69 -6.22
CA ARG A 101 -2.26 22.55 -6.46
C ARG A 101 -3.00 22.96 -5.19
N SER A 102 -2.90 22.17 -4.12
CA SER A 102 -3.46 22.52 -2.81
C SER A 102 -2.59 23.49 -2.00
N GLY A 103 -1.46 23.93 -2.54
CA GLY A 103 -0.54 24.88 -1.92
C GLY A 103 0.59 24.23 -1.13
N ASN A 104 0.77 22.90 -1.23
CA ASN A 104 1.88 22.21 -0.60
C ASN A 104 3.14 22.30 -1.48
N ALA A 105 4.04 23.23 -1.16
CA ALA A 105 5.25 23.51 -1.95
C ALA A 105 6.33 22.40 -1.91
N LYS A 106 6.12 21.31 -1.15
CA LYS A 106 7.01 20.14 -1.13
C LYS A 106 6.88 19.29 -2.41
N TYR A 107 5.73 19.36 -3.08
CA TYR A 107 5.33 18.51 -4.20
C TYR A 107 5.07 19.35 -5.45
#